data_AF-A0A953U842-F1
#
_entry.id   AF-A0A953U842-F1
#
_cell.length_a   1.000
_cell.length_b   1.000
_cell.length_c   1.000
_cell.angle_alpha   90.00
_cell.angle_beta   90.00
_cell.angle_gamma   90.00
#
_symmetry.space_group_name_H-M   'P 1'
#
loop_
_entity.id
_entity.type
_entity.pdbx_description
1 polymer ?
#
loop_
_entity_poly.entity_id
_entity_poly.type
_entity_poly.pdbx_seq_one_letter_code
_entity_poly.pdbx_strand_id
1 'polypeptide(L)'
;VRCFRDEDLRADRQPEFTQIDLEMSYPQPEQVWEVVEGFLTAAFSAAGHNIRTPFPRMSYDEAIRLYGIDKPDMRLPAMTDVQESFQAADLEKLGINAALPLLAIVIPQVGKLSRKERDENKELFGNSELSLLDTDRLEKSMPEAADQMKGMCSANPDDLIAIVGAKNGSKATLGGLCKAAGAYRLRLADKYRDRHKAFERTGNPADDFRFLWVTDFPMFEYSEEDKRWVPAHHPFTSPHEKDMDKLESDPEAVRALAYDVVLNGTELGSGSIRIHRQDIQRKIFHALGMTEEEARARFGFFLEALEYGTPPHGGIALGIDRIAMILAGADSLREVIPFPKTARAVDLMVDAPTPVSEGQLRELGIQVKK
;
A
#
# COMPACT_ATOMS: atom_id res chain seq x y z
N VAL A 1 -21.47 -3.09 7.01
CA VAL A 1 -22.14 -3.11 5.69
C VAL A 1 -21.59 -4.25 4.84
N ARG A 2 -22.36 -4.77 3.88
CA ARG A 2 -21.89 -5.73 2.88
C ARG A 2 -21.55 -4.96 1.60
N CYS A 3 -20.37 -5.22 1.04
CA CYS A 3 -19.84 -4.54 -0.14
C CYS A 3 -19.64 -5.56 -1.26
N PHE A 4 -19.75 -5.08 -2.50
CA PHE A 4 -19.65 -5.91 -3.71
C PHE A 4 -18.66 -5.25 -4.69
N ARG A 5 -17.68 -6.01 -5.15
CA ARG A 5 -16.70 -5.57 -6.16
C ARG A 5 -16.39 -6.71 -7.12
N ASP A 6 -16.59 -6.45 -8.41
CA ASP A 6 -16.27 -7.40 -9.47
C ASP A 6 -14.82 -7.17 -9.92
N GLU A 7 -13.89 -7.80 -9.20
CA GLU A 7 -12.44 -7.71 -9.42
C GLU A 7 -11.81 -9.10 -9.40
N ASP A 8 -10.60 -9.21 -9.95
CA ASP A 8 -9.80 -10.43 -9.85
C ASP A 8 -9.59 -10.86 -8.39
N LEU A 9 -9.97 -12.11 -8.10
CA LEU A 9 -9.93 -12.65 -6.76
C LEU A 9 -8.54 -13.12 -6.35
N ARG A 10 -8.20 -12.91 -5.08
CA ARG A 10 -6.93 -13.26 -4.44
C ARG A 10 -7.22 -13.91 -3.09
N ALA A 11 -6.18 -14.41 -2.41
CA ALA A 11 -6.34 -15.01 -1.08
C ALA A 11 -7.02 -14.07 -0.07
N ASP A 12 -6.80 -12.76 -0.25
CA ASP A 12 -7.29 -11.65 0.57
C ASP A 12 -8.44 -10.85 -0.09
N ARG A 13 -9.12 -11.41 -1.12
CA ARG A 13 -10.24 -10.76 -1.83
C ARG A 13 -11.40 -11.71 -2.09
N GLN A 14 -12.62 -11.19 -1.95
CA GLN A 14 -13.89 -11.86 -2.25
C GLN A 14 -14.80 -10.90 -3.02
N PRO A 15 -15.68 -11.42 -3.91
CA PRO A 15 -16.57 -10.56 -4.70
C PRO A 15 -17.63 -9.87 -3.82
N GLU A 16 -17.95 -10.49 -2.68
CA GLU A 16 -18.72 -9.91 -1.59
C GLU A 16 -17.89 -9.93 -0.30
N PHE A 17 -17.87 -8.83 0.44
CA PHE A 17 -17.06 -8.72 1.66
C PHE A 17 -17.68 -7.73 2.65
N THR A 18 -17.27 -7.79 3.91
CA THR A 18 -17.91 -7.08 5.02
C THR A 18 -17.01 -5.96 5.53
N GLN A 19 -17.59 -4.76 5.64
CA GLN A 19 -16.91 -3.60 6.21
C GLN A 19 -17.60 -3.08 7.49
N ILE A 20 -16.81 -2.56 8.43
CA ILE A 20 -17.31 -1.56 9.38
C ILE A 20 -17.12 -0.22 8.70
N ASP A 21 -18.24 0.40 8.38
CA ASP A 21 -18.29 1.68 7.70
C ASP A 21 -18.69 2.74 8.72
N LEU A 22 -17.83 3.73 8.90
CA LEU A 22 -17.96 4.79 9.89
C LEU A 22 -17.83 6.14 9.18
N GLU A 23 -18.80 7.02 9.39
CA GLU A 23 -18.74 8.41 8.96
C GLU A 23 -19.10 9.32 10.14
N MET A 24 -18.41 10.45 10.25
CA MET A 24 -18.56 11.44 11.32
C MET A 24 -18.81 12.82 10.72
N SER A 25 -19.62 13.64 11.39
CA SER A 25 -19.75 15.07 11.08
C SER A 25 -18.85 15.90 11.99
N TYR A 26 -18.22 16.93 11.43
CA TYR A 26 -17.19 17.78 12.01
C TYR A 26 -15.92 17.06 12.53
N PRO A 27 -15.42 15.97 11.90
CA PRO A 27 -14.22 15.32 12.38
C PRO A 27 -12.95 16.07 11.91
N GLN A 28 -11.94 16.09 12.78
CA GLN A 28 -10.54 16.11 12.38
C GLN A 28 -10.04 14.66 12.21
N PRO A 29 -9.00 14.40 11.39
CA PRO A 29 -8.45 13.05 11.21
C PRO A 29 -8.15 12.33 12.53
N GLU A 30 -7.63 13.05 13.53
CA GLU A 30 -7.31 12.50 14.85
C GLU A 30 -8.51 11.87 15.56
N GLN A 31 -9.71 12.44 15.40
CA GLN A 31 -10.91 11.91 16.02
C GLN A 31 -11.35 10.61 15.35
N VAL A 32 -11.17 10.50 14.03
CA VAL A 32 -11.43 9.26 13.30
C VAL A 32 -10.44 8.18 13.75
N TRP A 33 -9.15 8.54 13.86
CA TRP A 33 -8.12 7.61 14.32
C TRP A 33 -8.38 7.11 15.74
N GLU A 34 -8.75 7.98 16.67
CA GLU A 34 -9.08 7.60 18.07
C GLU A 34 -10.22 6.57 18.12
N VAL A 35 -11.29 6.78 17.34
CA VAL A 35 -12.43 5.85 17.28
C VAL A 35 -12.00 4.50 16.69
N VAL A 36 -11.21 4.51 15.62
CA VAL A 36 -10.70 3.28 14.97
C VAL A 36 -9.74 2.52 15.88
N GLU A 37 -8.82 3.23 16.54
CA GLU A 37 -7.88 2.66 17.50
C GLU A 37 -8.61 2.04 18.70
N GLY A 38 -9.66 2.70 19.19
CA GLY A 38 -10.53 2.15 20.23
C GLY A 38 -11.24 0.87 19.78
N PHE A 39 -11.80 0.87 18.57
CA PHE A 39 -12.42 -0.32 17.98
C PHE A 39 -11.42 -1.48 17.83
N LEU A 40 -10.24 -1.22 17.24
CA LEU A 40 -9.21 -2.24 17.04
C LEU A 40 -8.68 -2.77 18.37
N THR A 41 -8.53 -1.91 19.39
CA THR A 41 -8.15 -2.33 20.75
C THR A 41 -9.18 -3.30 21.33
N ALA A 42 -10.47 -2.99 21.21
CA ALA A 42 -11.54 -3.87 21.67
C ALA A 42 -11.58 -5.20 20.89
N ALA A 43 -11.44 -5.16 19.56
CA ALA A 43 -11.45 -6.34 18.70
C ALA A 43 -10.27 -7.29 19.01
N PHE A 44 -9.06 -6.74 19.16
CA PHE A 44 -7.87 -7.53 19.51
C PHE A 44 -7.97 -8.08 20.94
N SER A 45 -8.48 -7.28 21.89
CA SER A 45 -8.69 -7.73 23.27
C SER A 45 -9.67 -8.90 23.33
N ALA A 46 -10.75 -8.87 22.55
CA ALA A 46 -11.71 -9.98 22.44
C ALA A 46 -11.07 -11.28 21.90
N ALA A 47 -10.00 -11.16 21.11
CA ALA A 47 -9.20 -12.29 20.62
C ALA A 47 -8.03 -12.67 21.56
N GLY A 48 -7.93 -12.06 22.74
CA GLY A 48 -6.87 -12.35 23.72
C GLY A 48 -5.56 -11.61 23.46
N HIS A 49 -5.56 -10.58 22.63
CA HIS A 49 -4.38 -9.77 22.31
C HIS A 49 -4.48 -8.36 22.88
N ASN A 50 -3.47 -7.93 23.62
CA ASN A 50 -3.38 -6.57 24.15
C ASN A 50 -2.47 -5.75 23.23
N ILE A 51 -3.06 -4.85 22.44
CA ILE A 51 -2.33 -3.92 21.56
C ILE A 51 -2.15 -2.56 22.24
N ARG A 52 -1.20 -1.75 21.75
CA ARG A 52 -0.91 -0.43 22.29
C ARG A 52 -1.30 0.65 21.29
N THR A 53 -1.95 1.69 21.80
CA THR A 53 -2.30 2.92 21.09
C THR A 53 -1.64 4.12 21.79
N PRO A 54 -1.45 5.26 21.11
CA PRO A 54 -1.77 5.51 19.70
C PRO A 54 -0.84 4.74 18.76
N PHE A 55 -1.34 4.41 17.56
CA PHE A 55 -0.50 3.79 16.54
C PHE A 55 0.50 4.81 15.96
N PRO A 56 1.70 4.38 15.56
CA PRO A 56 2.64 5.26 14.88
C PRO A 56 2.03 5.78 13.57
N ARG A 57 2.56 6.90 13.08
CA ARG A 57 2.12 7.56 11.86
C ARG A 57 3.29 7.74 10.92
N MET A 58 3.05 7.64 9.63
CA MET A 58 4.05 7.81 8.57
C MET A 58 3.37 8.42 7.35
N SER A 59 3.95 9.46 6.78
CA SER A 59 3.44 9.97 5.51
C SER A 59 3.62 8.95 4.38
N TYR A 60 2.80 9.02 3.34
CA TYR A 60 2.92 8.19 2.14
C TYR A 60 4.33 8.30 1.55
N ASP A 61 4.88 9.51 1.44
CA ASP A 61 6.24 9.73 0.92
C ASP A 61 7.30 9.04 1.77
N GLU A 62 7.17 9.06 3.10
CA GLU A 62 8.06 8.31 3.98
C GLU A 62 7.89 6.80 3.82
N ALA A 63 6.65 6.30 3.69
CA ALA A 63 6.38 4.88 3.47
C ALA A 63 7.00 4.39 2.16
N ILE A 64 6.84 5.15 1.08
CA ILE A 64 7.50 4.85 -0.20
C ILE A 64 9.01 4.95 -0.06
N ARG A 65 9.56 6.01 0.54
CA ARG A 65 11.02 6.18 0.66
C ARG A 65 11.68 5.10 1.52
N LEU A 66 11.07 4.73 2.64
CA LEU A 66 11.64 3.80 3.62
C LEU A 66 11.30 2.34 3.33
N TYR A 67 10.15 2.05 2.71
CA TYR A 67 9.68 0.67 2.51
C TYR A 67 9.30 0.33 1.08
N GLY A 68 9.20 1.33 0.19
CA GLY A 68 8.82 1.16 -1.21
C GLY A 68 7.35 0.78 -1.41
N ILE A 69 6.53 0.91 -0.38
CA ILE A 69 5.10 0.55 -0.40
C ILE A 69 4.34 1.38 0.64
N ASP A 70 3.08 1.69 0.32
CA ASP A 70 2.12 2.43 1.15
C ASP A 70 1.51 1.62 2.29
N LYS A 71 1.72 0.30 2.29
CA LYS A 71 1.37 -0.62 3.39
C LYS A 71 2.62 -1.35 3.88
N PRO A 72 3.52 -0.67 4.62
CA PRO A 72 4.78 -1.25 5.01
C PRO A 72 4.60 -2.38 6.02
N ASP A 73 5.34 -3.46 5.83
CA ASP A 73 5.54 -4.47 6.87
C ASP A 73 6.74 -4.09 7.75
N MET A 74 6.46 -3.46 8.89
CA MET A 74 7.48 -2.96 9.83
C MET A 74 8.06 -4.06 10.74
N ARG A 75 7.68 -5.33 10.54
CA ARG A 75 8.41 -6.46 11.18
C ARG A 75 9.80 -6.65 10.58
N LEU A 76 9.99 -6.15 9.37
CA LEU A 76 11.26 -6.11 8.66
C LEU A 76 11.84 -4.69 8.71
N PRO A 77 13.18 -4.53 8.76
CA PRO A 77 13.83 -3.23 8.74
C PRO A 77 13.42 -2.35 7.56
N ALA A 78 13.48 -1.03 7.75
CA ALA A 78 13.38 -0.05 6.67
C ALA A 78 14.61 -0.14 5.74
N MET A 79 14.44 0.30 4.50
CA MET A 79 15.56 0.56 3.59
C MET A 79 16.37 1.74 4.08
N THR A 80 17.69 1.70 3.86
CA THR A 80 18.62 2.76 4.26
C THR A 80 19.30 3.32 3.01
N ASP A 81 19.30 4.64 2.83
CA ASP A 81 20.13 5.26 1.79
C ASP A 81 21.58 5.26 2.24
N VAL A 82 22.44 4.58 1.49
CA VAL A 82 23.85 4.38 1.78
C VAL A 82 24.75 5.02 0.73
N GLN A 83 24.20 5.90 -0.12
CA GLN A 83 24.96 6.59 -1.15
C GLN A 83 26.20 7.31 -0.56
N GLU A 84 26.06 7.93 0.62
CA GLU A 84 27.15 8.66 1.29
C GLU A 84 28.32 7.78 1.75
N SER A 85 28.16 6.45 1.72
CA SER A 85 29.27 5.52 1.96
C SER A 85 30.22 5.40 0.77
N PHE A 86 29.85 5.93 -0.40
CA PHE A 86 30.60 5.76 -1.65
C PHE A 86 31.11 7.11 -2.16
N GLN A 87 32.36 7.14 -2.63
CA GLN A 87 32.88 8.31 -3.33
C GLN A 87 32.28 8.36 -4.75
N ALA A 88 32.28 9.55 -5.37
CA ALA A 88 31.77 9.72 -6.74
C ALA A 88 32.45 8.76 -7.74
N ALA A 89 33.76 8.54 -7.59
CA ALA A 89 34.52 7.60 -8.42
C ALA A 89 34.11 6.13 -8.20
N ASP A 90 33.58 5.77 -7.03
CA ASP A 90 33.09 4.43 -6.74
C ASP A 90 31.75 4.20 -7.43
N LEU A 91 30.84 5.16 -7.33
CA LEU A 91 29.54 5.14 -8.01
C LEU A 91 29.72 5.06 -9.53
N GLU A 92 30.66 5.81 -10.10
CA GLU A 92 30.99 5.75 -11.52
C GLU A 92 31.49 4.36 -11.95
N LYS A 93 32.42 3.75 -11.19
CA LYS A 93 32.91 2.39 -11.45
C LYS A 93 31.80 1.33 -11.35
N LEU A 94 30.83 1.55 -10.47
CA LEU A 94 29.66 0.68 -10.30
C LEU A 94 28.57 0.95 -11.34
N GLY A 95 28.70 2.02 -12.14
CA GLY A 95 27.71 2.44 -13.13
C GLY A 95 26.40 2.93 -12.50
N ILE A 96 26.48 3.52 -11.31
CA ILE A 96 25.33 4.01 -10.53
C ILE A 96 25.13 5.51 -10.78
N ASN A 97 23.87 5.90 -10.99
CA ASN A 97 23.46 7.28 -11.09
C ASN A 97 23.48 7.96 -9.72
N ALA A 98 24.44 8.86 -9.52
CA ALA A 98 24.60 9.62 -8.27
C ALA A 98 23.50 10.69 -8.02
N ALA A 99 22.57 10.91 -8.96
CA ALA A 99 21.43 11.80 -8.73
C ALA A 99 20.28 11.14 -7.92
N LEU A 100 20.35 9.82 -7.72
CA LEU A 100 19.35 9.03 -7.00
C LEU A 100 20.01 8.30 -5.82
N PRO A 101 19.24 7.96 -4.77
CA PRO A 101 19.77 7.27 -3.61
C PRO A 101 20.26 5.86 -3.96
N LEU A 102 21.11 5.32 -3.10
CA LEU A 102 21.57 3.93 -3.18
C LEU A 102 21.00 3.18 -1.99
N LEU A 103 19.98 2.37 -2.21
CA LEU A 103 19.15 1.81 -1.14
C LEU A 103 19.68 0.44 -0.69
N ALA A 104 20.11 0.34 0.56
CA ALA A 104 20.40 -0.92 1.23
C ALA A 104 19.13 -1.54 1.81
N ILE A 105 18.94 -2.83 1.54
CA ILE A 105 17.88 -3.69 2.05
C ILE A 105 18.52 -4.68 3.01
N VAL A 106 18.05 -4.71 4.26
CA VAL A 106 18.52 -5.63 5.29
C VAL A 106 17.45 -6.68 5.56
N ILE A 107 17.79 -7.96 5.39
CA ILE A 107 16.97 -9.09 5.85
C ILE A 107 17.71 -9.76 7.03
N PRO A 108 17.13 -9.74 8.24
CA PRO A 108 17.82 -10.25 9.43
C PRO A 108 18.17 -11.73 9.34
N GLN A 109 19.27 -12.16 9.98
CA GLN A 109 19.54 -13.58 10.30
C GLN A 109 19.46 -14.57 9.12
N VAL A 110 19.81 -14.14 7.90
CA VAL A 110 19.83 -15.03 6.71
C VAL A 110 21.11 -15.87 6.66
N GLY A 111 22.20 -15.35 7.23
CA GLY A 111 23.54 -15.93 7.20
C GLY A 111 24.20 -15.82 5.82
N LYS A 112 25.32 -16.54 5.65
CA LYS A 112 26.09 -16.53 4.40
C LYS A 112 25.32 -17.21 3.27
N LEU A 113 25.22 -16.51 2.14
CA LEU A 113 24.64 -17.05 0.91
C LEU A 113 25.62 -17.93 0.14
N SER A 114 25.14 -19.09 -0.32
CA SER A 114 25.79 -19.90 -1.34
C SER A 114 25.79 -19.20 -2.70
N ARG A 115 26.66 -19.66 -3.61
CA ARG A 115 26.72 -19.11 -4.97
C ARG A 115 25.37 -19.22 -5.71
N LYS A 116 24.69 -20.35 -5.55
CA LYS A 116 23.37 -20.59 -6.15
C LYS A 116 22.34 -19.57 -5.65
N GLU A 117 22.30 -19.33 -4.34
CA GLU A 117 21.37 -18.36 -3.75
C GLU A 117 21.62 -16.93 -4.23
N ARG A 118 22.89 -16.55 -4.43
CA ARG A 118 23.25 -15.23 -4.98
C ARG A 118 22.77 -15.07 -6.43
N ASP A 119 22.89 -16.11 -7.24
CA ASP A 119 22.42 -16.10 -8.62
C ASP A 119 20.88 -16.04 -8.67
N GLU A 120 20.20 -16.85 -7.87
CA GLU A 120 18.74 -16.80 -7.73
C GLU A 120 18.23 -15.44 -7.21
N ASN A 121 18.95 -14.78 -6.29
CA ASN A 121 18.59 -13.46 -5.78
C ASN A 121 18.68 -12.38 -6.88
N LYS A 122 19.67 -12.47 -7.78
CA LYS A 122 19.78 -11.58 -8.94
C LYS A 122 18.63 -11.77 -9.92
N GLU A 123 18.24 -13.01 -10.18
CA GLU A 123 17.08 -13.32 -11.03
C GLU A 123 15.77 -12.82 -10.41
N LEU A 124 15.63 -12.94 -9.08
CA LEU A 124 14.45 -12.48 -8.33
C LEU A 124 14.22 -10.96 -8.42
N PHE A 125 15.28 -10.17 -8.58
CA PHE A 125 15.20 -8.72 -8.73
C PHE A 125 14.65 -8.31 -10.11
N GLY A 126 15.24 -8.86 -11.18
CA GLY A 126 14.66 -8.81 -12.53
C GLY A 126 14.37 -7.41 -13.12
N ASN A 127 15.09 -6.35 -12.72
CA ASN A 127 14.88 -4.99 -13.22
C ASN A 127 16.04 -4.53 -14.12
N SER A 128 15.74 -4.08 -15.36
CA SER A 128 16.75 -3.66 -16.34
C SER A 128 17.30 -2.26 -16.08
N GLU A 129 16.52 -1.36 -15.50
CA GLU A 129 16.87 0.05 -15.23
C GLU A 129 17.71 0.21 -13.95
N LEU A 130 17.61 -0.77 -13.05
CA LEU A 130 18.28 -0.74 -11.76
C LEU A 130 19.42 -1.75 -11.70
N SER A 131 20.35 -1.50 -10.79
CA SER A 131 21.48 -2.36 -10.46
C SER A 131 21.28 -2.96 -9.08
N LEU A 132 21.54 -4.27 -8.98
CA LEU A 132 21.66 -4.98 -7.71
C LEU A 132 23.15 -5.22 -7.44
N LEU A 133 23.66 -4.70 -6.32
CA LEU A 133 25.05 -4.87 -5.91
C LEU A 133 25.17 -5.97 -4.86
N ASP A 134 26.20 -6.79 -5.03
CA ASP A 134 26.56 -7.91 -4.16
C ASP A 134 27.55 -7.41 -3.10
N THR A 135 27.21 -7.62 -1.82
CA THR A 135 27.98 -7.11 -0.70
C THR A 135 29.33 -7.78 -0.53
N ASP A 136 29.46 -9.08 -0.81
CA ASP A 136 30.77 -9.76 -0.79
C ASP A 136 31.72 -9.18 -1.85
N ARG A 137 31.18 -8.75 -3.00
CA ARG A 137 31.99 -8.10 -4.02
C ARG A 137 32.45 -6.72 -3.55
N LEU A 138 31.56 -5.95 -2.94
CA LEU A 138 31.88 -4.62 -2.41
C LEU A 138 32.93 -4.69 -1.31
N GLU A 139 32.85 -5.66 -0.39
CA GLU A 139 33.88 -5.87 0.63
C GLU A 139 35.28 -6.10 0.05
N LYS A 140 35.37 -6.76 -1.12
CA LYS A 140 36.66 -7.02 -1.80
C LYS A 140 37.16 -5.83 -2.60
N SER A 141 36.27 -5.10 -3.26
CA SER A 141 36.66 -4.00 -4.15
C SER A 141 36.76 -2.64 -3.45
N MET A 142 35.95 -2.42 -2.42
CA MET A 142 35.71 -1.14 -1.74
C MET A 142 35.44 -1.38 -0.23
N PRO A 143 36.44 -1.88 0.53
CA PRO A 143 36.24 -2.31 1.93
C PRO A 143 35.78 -1.18 2.86
N GLU A 144 36.34 0.03 2.73
CA GLU A 144 35.96 1.17 3.58
C GLU A 144 34.49 1.57 3.37
N ALA A 145 34.04 1.65 2.11
CA ALA A 145 32.66 1.92 1.77
C ALA A 145 31.71 0.83 2.28
N ALA A 146 32.12 -0.44 2.19
CA ALA A 146 31.34 -1.57 2.69
C ALA A 146 31.18 -1.53 4.22
N ASP A 147 32.23 -1.18 4.97
CA ASP A 147 32.17 -1.06 6.42
C ASP A 147 31.32 0.15 6.86
N GLN A 148 31.46 1.31 6.21
CA GLN A 148 30.62 2.48 6.49
C GLN A 148 29.13 2.16 6.22
N MET A 149 28.85 1.50 5.10
CA MET A 149 27.49 1.09 4.71
C MET A 149 26.86 0.16 5.75
N LYS A 150 27.60 -0.86 6.23
CA LYS A 150 27.13 -1.76 7.29
C LYS A 150 26.83 -1.01 8.59
N GLY A 151 27.66 -0.03 8.94
CA GLY A 151 27.46 0.84 10.09
C GLY A 151 26.15 1.64 9.99
N MET A 152 25.88 2.25 8.83
CA MET A 152 24.63 2.99 8.59
C MET A 152 23.39 2.10 8.68
N CYS A 153 23.49 0.85 8.22
CA CYS A 153 22.38 -0.10 8.25
C CYS A 153 22.13 -0.71 9.64
N SER A 154 23.00 -0.47 10.63
CA SER A 154 22.98 -1.18 11.93
C SER A 154 22.90 -2.70 11.78
N ALA A 155 23.55 -3.25 10.74
CA ALA A 155 23.42 -4.65 10.37
C ALA A 155 24.29 -5.56 11.24
N ASN A 156 23.75 -6.72 11.60
CA ASN A 156 24.47 -7.77 12.31
C ASN A 156 25.26 -8.66 11.34
N PRO A 157 26.27 -9.43 11.82
CA PRO A 157 27.09 -10.30 10.96
C PRO A 157 26.31 -11.34 10.14
N ASP A 158 25.15 -11.78 10.64
CA ASP A 158 24.30 -12.78 9.98
C ASP A 158 23.17 -12.15 9.15
N ASP A 159 23.11 -10.84 9.04
CA ASP A 159 22.10 -10.17 8.24
C ASP A 159 22.50 -10.18 6.75
N LEU A 160 21.54 -10.47 5.88
CA LEU A 160 21.72 -10.28 4.45
C LEU A 160 21.52 -8.81 4.12
N ILE A 161 22.51 -8.22 3.46
CA ILE A 161 22.40 -6.88 2.89
C ILE A 161 22.44 -6.98 1.36
N ALA A 162 21.42 -6.42 0.72
CA ALA A 162 21.34 -6.25 -0.73
C ALA A 162 21.22 -4.76 -1.07
N ILE A 163 21.95 -4.27 -2.06
CA ILE A 163 21.97 -2.85 -2.40
C ILE A 163 21.37 -2.64 -3.79
N VAL A 164 20.42 -1.71 -3.89
CA VAL A 164 19.70 -1.37 -5.11
C VAL A 164 19.93 0.09 -5.47
N GLY A 165 20.37 0.36 -6.70
CA GLY A 165 20.57 1.72 -7.19
C GLY A 165 20.19 1.86 -8.65
N ALA A 166 19.94 3.08 -9.12
CA ALA A 166 19.66 3.34 -10.53
C ALA A 166 20.94 3.28 -11.37
N LYS A 167 20.86 2.70 -12.58
CA LYS A 167 21.99 2.69 -13.53
C LYS A 167 22.25 4.08 -14.11
N ASN A 168 23.50 4.35 -14.48
CA ASN A 168 23.84 5.52 -15.28
C ASN A 168 23.06 5.51 -16.60
N GLY A 169 22.43 6.64 -16.93
CA GLY A 169 21.56 6.77 -18.11
C GLY A 169 20.18 6.12 -17.97
N SER A 170 19.83 5.58 -16.80
CA SER A 170 18.49 5.05 -16.54
C SER A 170 17.42 6.14 -16.56
N LYS A 171 16.19 5.76 -16.92
CA LYS A 171 14.98 6.58 -16.79
C LYS A 171 14.25 6.38 -15.46
N ALA A 172 14.84 5.66 -14.51
CA ALA A 172 14.23 5.43 -13.20
C ALA A 172 13.98 6.76 -12.48
N THR A 173 12.80 6.89 -11.88
CA THR A 173 12.48 7.98 -10.95
C THR A 173 12.79 7.55 -9.52
N LEU A 174 12.85 8.50 -8.58
CA LEU A 174 13.00 8.19 -7.16
C LEU A 174 11.91 7.22 -6.67
N GLY A 175 10.64 7.52 -6.97
CA GLY A 175 9.52 6.65 -6.62
C GLY A 175 9.62 5.26 -7.26
N GLY A 176 10.05 5.19 -8.53
CA GLY A 176 10.27 3.91 -9.23
C GLY A 176 11.37 3.06 -8.61
N LEU A 177 12.49 3.68 -8.23
CA LEU A 177 13.59 3.03 -7.51
C LEU A 177 13.12 2.50 -6.15
N CYS A 178 12.48 3.34 -5.34
CA CYS A 178 11.98 2.97 -4.03
C CYS A 178 10.97 1.82 -4.10
N LYS A 179 9.98 1.89 -5.01
CA LYS A 179 8.98 0.84 -5.22
C LYS A 179 9.61 -0.49 -5.65
N ALA A 180 10.58 -0.46 -6.57
CA ALA A 180 11.29 -1.66 -7.00
C ALA A 180 12.13 -2.27 -5.87
N ALA A 181 12.84 -1.45 -5.09
CA ALA A 181 13.61 -1.90 -3.95
C ALA A 181 12.71 -2.48 -2.84
N GLY A 182 11.57 -1.84 -2.53
CA GLY A 182 10.59 -2.34 -1.57
C GLY A 182 9.94 -3.66 -1.98
N ALA A 183 9.56 -3.80 -3.25
CA ALA A 183 9.06 -5.06 -3.79
C ALA A 183 10.10 -6.19 -3.68
N TYR A 184 11.37 -5.88 -4.00
CA TYR A 184 12.46 -6.84 -3.86
C TYR A 184 12.75 -7.21 -2.41
N ARG A 185 12.68 -6.25 -1.48
CA ARG A 185 12.77 -6.49 -0.03
C ARG A 185 11.75 -7.50 0.45
N LEU A 186 10.48 -7.37 0.05
CA LEU A 186 9.44 -8.33 0.43
C LEU A 186 9.67 -9.71 -0.17
N ARG A 187 10.13 -9.80 -1.44
CA ARG A 187 10.47 -11.08 -2.08
C ARG A 187 11.66 -11.77 -1.41
N LEU A 188 12.69 -11.02 -1.02
CA LEU A 188 13.83 -11.56 -0.28
C LEU A 188 13.41 -12.06 1.10
N ALA A 189 12.61 -11.28 1.83
CA ALA A 189 12.09 -11.71 3.11
C ALA A 189 11.28 -13.01 2.98
N ASP A 190 10.37 -13.08 2.00
CA ASP A 190 9.59 -14.30 1.77
C ASP A 190 10.47 -15.51 1.43
N LYS A 191 11.48 -15.33 0.56
CA LYS A 191 12.44 -16.40 0.20
C LYS A 191 13.19 -16.95 1.41
N TYR A 192 13.57 -16.10 2.36
CA TYR A 192 14.38 -16.49 3.53
C TYR A 192 13.55 -16.60 4.82
N ARG A 193 12.21 -16.67 4.71
CA ARG A 193 11.25 -16.74 5.81
C ARG A 193 11.66 -17.71 6.92
N ASP A 194 12.06 -18.93 6.53
CA ASP A 194 12.43 -20.01 7.45
C ASP A 194 13.70 -19.71 8.27
N ARG A 195 14.56 -18.81 7.79
CA ARG A 195 15.81 -18.44 8.48
C ARG A 195 15.57 -17.32 9.47
N HIS A 196 14.93 -16.24 9.01
CA HIS A 196 14.84 -15.01 9.79
C HIS A 196 13.67 -15.00 10.78
N LYS A 197 12.64 -15.82 10.55
CA LYS A 197 11.48 -16.02 11.44
C LYS A 197 10.71 -14.76 11.85
N ALA A 198 10.99 -13.60 11.24
CA ALA A 198 10.36 -12.32 11.55
C ALA A 198 8.83 -12.28 11.30
N PHE A 199 8.28 -13.29 10.63
CA PHE A 199 6.85 -13.43 10.40
C PHE A 199 6.18 -14.45 11.33
N GLU A 200 6.95 -15.23 12.09
CA GLU A 200 6.42 -16.18 13.07
C GLU A 200 5.82 -15.43 14.26
N ARG A 201 4.70 -15.92 14.78
CA ARG A 201 4.10 -15.38 16.01
C ARG A 201 4.93 -15.83 17.21
N THR A 202 5.41 -14.84 17.96
CA THR A 202 6.14 -15.02 19.21
C THR A 202 5.20 -15.26 20.40
N GLY A 203 3.92 -14.94 20.25
CA GLY A 203 2.95 -14.92 21.35
C GLY A 203 2.99 -13.63 22.16
N ASN A 204 3.91 -12.70 21.85
CA ASN A 204 3.91 -11.35 22.36
C ASN A 204 3.22 -10.42 21.34
N PRO A 205 2.01 -9.90 21.62
CA PRO A 205 1.30 -9.01 20.70
C PRO A 205 2.11 -7.78 20.30
N ALA A 206 2.98 -7.31 21.20
CA ALA A 206 3.85 -6.17 20.92
C ALA A 206 4.89 -6.48 19.85
N ASP A 207 5.24 -7.75 19.61
CA ASP A 207 6.15 -8.14 18.53
C ASP A 207 5.40 -8.64 17.29
N ASP A 208 4.26 -9.28 17.51
CA ASP A 208 3.47 -9.91 16.46
C ASP A 208 2.63 -8.92 15.64
N PHE A 209 2.30 -7.75 16.20
CA PHE A 209 1.43 -6.77 15.55
C PHE A 209 2.07 -5.38 15.44
N ARG A 210 2.43 -5.01 14.20
CA ARG A 210 2.96 -3.69 13.83
C ARG A 210 1.90 -2.88 13.13
N PHE A 211 1.12 -2.13 13.92
CA PHE A 211 0.16 -1.16 13.41
C PHE A 211 0.85 0.12 12.93
N LEU A 212 0.26 0.76 11.92
CA LEU A 212 0.70 2.04 11.37
C LEU A 212 -0.48 2.78 10.75
N TRP A 213 -0.56 4.09 10.96
CA TRP A 213 -1.32 4.97 10.08
C TRP A 213 -0.43 5.50 8.98
N VAL A 214 -0.85 5.30 7.73
CA VAL A 214 -0.25 5.99 6.58
C VAL A 214 -1.12 7.18 6.21
N THR A 215 -0.52 8.36 6.04
CA THR A 215 -1.23 9.64 5.84
C THR A 215 -0.66 10.41 4.66
N ASP A 216 -1.24 11.56 4.33
CA ASP A 216 -0.72 12.48 3.30
C ASP A 216 -0.52 11.82 1.93
N PHE A 217 -1.46 10.93 1.57
CA PHE A 217 -1.47 10.29 0.26
C PHE A 217 -1.56 11.32 -0.87
N PRO A 218 -1.05 11.00 -2.07
CA PRO A 218 -1.32 11.82 -3.25
C PRO A 218 -2.83 11.86 -3.51
N MET A 219 -3.32 13.01 -3.96
CA MET A 219 -4.72 13.18 -4.34
C MET A 219 -5.04 12.50 -5.67
N PHE A 220 -4.07 12.57 -6.59
CA PHE A 220 -4.19 12.06 -7.95
C PHE A 220 -3.02 11.12 -8.27
N GLU A 221 -3.28 10.13 -9.12
CA GLU A 221 -2.26 9.32 -9.75
C GLU A 221 -2.37 9.44 -11.27
N TYR A 222 -1.23 9.45 -11.96
CA TYR A 222 -1.23 9.49 -13.42
C TYR A 222 -1.40 8.08 -13.98
N SER A 223 -2.50 7.84 -14.68
CA SER A 223 -2.71 6.60 -15.40
C SER A 223 -2.01 6.67 -16.76
N GLU A 224 -0.94 5.88 -16.92
CA GLU A 224 -0.24 5.72 -18.20
C GLU A 224 -1.13 5.05 -19.27
N GLU A 225 -2.06 4.21 -18.85
CA GLU A 225 -3.01 3.52 -19.72
C GLU A 225 -4.03 4.51 -20.32
N ASP A 226 -4.67 5.30 -19.45
CA ASP A 226 -5.67 6.29 -19.85
C ASP A 226 -5.06 7.63 -20.29
N LYS A 227 -3.74 7.81 -20.07
CA LYS A 227 -2.98 9.06 -20.29
C LYS A 227 -3.60 10.28 -19.60
N ARG A 228 -4.11 10.10 -18.40
CA ARG A 228 -4.79 11.15 -17.61
C ARG A 228 -4.62 10.93 -16.12
N TRP A 229 -4.85 11.99 -15.36
CA TRP A 229 -4.95 11.91 -13.91
C TRP A 229 -6.24 11.20 -13.49
N VAL A 230 -6.12 10.26 -12.56
CA VAL A 230 -7.24 9.59 -11.89
C VAL A 230 -7.11 9.79 -10.38
N PRO A 231 -8.21 9.70 -9.59
CA PRO A 231 -8.11 9.78 -8.14
C PRO A 231 -7.27 8.62 -7.59
N ALA A 232 -6.33 8.90 -6.69
CA ALA A 232 -5.55 7.84 -6.03
C ALA A 232 -6.40 7.03 -5.02
N HIS A 233 -7.47 7.64 -4.49
CA HIS A 233 -8.49 6.98 -3.69
C HIS A 233 -9.86 7.11 -4.38
N HIS A 234 -10.78 7.89 -3.80
CA HIS A 234 -12.07 8.19 -4.42
C HIS A 234 -12.20 9.71 -4.67
N PRO A 235 -13.00 10.13 -5.67
CA PRO A 235 -13.04 11.53 -6.12
C PRO A 235 -13.70 12.52 -5.13
N PHE A 236 -14.14 12.05 -3.96
CA PHE A 236 -14.79 12.87 -2.92
C PHE A 236 -13.85 13.17 -1.74
N THR A 237 -12.59 12.74 -1.83
CA THR A 237 -11.56 12.99 -0.82
C THR A 237 -11.17 14.46 -0.82
N SER A 238 -11.09 15.08 0.35
CA SER A 238 -10.65 16.47 0.46
C SER A 238 -9.15 16.56 0.18
N PRO A 239 -8.70 17.49 -0.66
CA PRO A 239 -7.29 17.83 -0.74
C PRO A 239 -6.85 18.52 0.55
N HIS A 240 -5.55 18.46 0.81
CA HIS A 240 -4.92 19.16 1.92
C HIS A 240 -5.04 20.67 1.69
N GLU A 241 -5.47 21.44 2.71
CA GLU A 241 -5.79 22.87 2.57
C GLU A 241 -4.64 23.69 1.97
N LYS A 242 -3.39 23.38 2.36
CA LYS A 242 -2.16 24.03 1.87
C LYS A 242 -1.86 23.78 0.38
N ASP A 243 -2.50 22.80 -0.25
CA ASP A 243 -2.23 22.41 -1.63
C ASP A 243 -3.40 22.76 -2.58
N MET A 244 -4.42 23.46 -2.09
CA MET A 244 -5.61 23.85 -2.86
C MET A 244 -5.28 24.67 -4.12
N ASP A 245 -4.27 25.55 -4.06
CA ASP A 245 -3.86 26.39 -5.19
C ASP A 245 -3.16 25.59 -6.32
N LYS A 246 -2.76 24.35 -6.03
CA LYS A 246 -2.06 23.46 -6.96
C LYS A 246 -3.01 22.52 -7.72
N LEU A 247 -4.28 22.46 -7.34
CA LEU A 247 -5.26 21.50 -7.89
C LEU A 247 -5.30 21.46 -9.42
N GLU A 248 -5.15 22.60 -10.08
CA GLU A 248 -5.18 22.69 -11.55
C GLU A 248 -3.79 22.90 -12.16
N SER A 249 -2.85 23.48 -11.41
CA SER A 249 -1.53 23.88 -11.93
C SER A 249 -0.46 22.80 -11.76
N ASP A 250 -0.51 22.04 -10.67
CA ASP A 250 0.43 20.97 -10.34
C ASP A 250 -0.29 19.85 -9.56
N PRO A 251 -1.12 19.03 -10.24
CA PRO A 251 -1.90 17.96 -9.61
C PRO A 251 -1.04 16.91 -8.89
N GLU A 252 0.21 16.70 -9.34
CA GLU A 252 1.13 15.72 -8.77
C GLU A 252 1.52 16.06 -7.32
N ALA A 253 1.65 17.36 -7.01
CA ALA A 253 2.04 17.84 -5.69
C ALA A 253 0.86 17.98 -4.70
N VAL A 254 -0.37 17.64 -5.12
CA VAL A 254 -1.56 17.78 -4.27
C VAL A 254 -1.68 16.55 -3.36
N ARG A 255 -1.65 16.78 -2.05
CA ARG A 255 -1.92 15.73 -1.06
C ARG A 255 -3.41 15.68 -0.72
N ALA A 256 -3.87 14.50 -0.37
CA ALA A 256 -5.19 14.20 0.13
C ALA A 256 -5.19 14.15 1.67
N LEU A 257 -6.29 14.58 2.28
CA LEU A 257 -6.62 14.27 3.68
C LEU A 257 -7.15 12.83 3.79
N ALA A 258 -6.39 11.88 3.26
CA ALA A 258 -6.66 10.45 3.29
C ALA A 258 -5.69 9.75 4.24
N TYR A 259 -6.14 8.61 4.77
CA TYR A 259 -5.40 7.82 5.72
C TYR A 259 -5.80 6.35 5.66
N ASP A 260 -4.79 5.49 5.80
CA ASP A 260 -4.93 4.05 5.83
C ASP A 260 -4.41 3.52 7.16
N VAL A 261 -5.14 2.58 7.78
CA VAL A 261 -4.60 1.80 8.90
C VAL A 261 -4.04 0.50 8.37
N VAL A 262 -2.77 0.26 8.64
CA VAL A 262 -2.00 -0.88 8.16
C VAL A 262 -1.56 -1.73 9.35
N LEU A 263 -1.57 -3.04 9.18
CA LEU A 263 -1.03 -4.01 10.11
C LEU A 263 -0.16 -5.02 9.37
N ASN A 264 1.13 -5.11 9.72
CA ASN A 264 2.03 -6.14 9.19
C ASN A 264 2.03 -6.22 7.64
N GLY A 265 2.07 -5.07 6.97
CA GLY A 265 2.04 -5.00 5.50
C GLY A 265 0.66 -5.21 4.86
N THR A 266 -0.39 -5.27 5.67
CA THR A 266 -1.78 -5.47 5.24
C THR A 266 -2.62 -4.26 5.61
N GLU A 267 -3.26 -3.64 4.62
CA GLU A 267 -4.23 -2.56 4.83
C GLU A 267 -5.47 -3.11 5.55
N LEU A 268 -5.82 -2.61 6.73
CA LEU A 268 -7.03 -3.00 7.45
C LEU A 268 -8.23 -2.15 7.08
N GLY A 269 -7.99 -0.91 6.66
CA GLY A 269 -9.01 -0.02 6.13
C GLY A 269 -8.45 1.31 5.68
N SER A 270 -9.27 2.02 4.93
CA SER A 270 -8.94 3.27 4.25
C SER A 270 -10.06 4.28 4.45
N GLY A 271 -9.69 5.54 4.64
CA GLY A 271 -10.59 6.62 4.96
C GLY A 271 -10.07 7.97 4.49
N SER A 272 -10.95 8.96 4.52
CA SER A 272 -10.56 10.35 4.24
C SER A 272 -11.54 11.35 4.83
N ILE A 273 -11.06 12.58 5.01
CA ILE A 273 -11.94 13.73 5.16
C ILE A 273 -12.54 14.03 3.79
N ARG A 274 -13.85 14.30 3.75
CA ARG A 274 -14.59 14.49 2.50
C ARG A 274 -14.69 15.95 2.11
N ILE A 275 -14.86 16.17 0.82
CA ILE A 275 -15.23 17.46 0.28
C ILE A 275 -16.67 17.77 0.68
N HIS A 276 -16.87 18.90 1.35
CA HIS A 276 -18.18 19.40 1.75
C HIS A 276 -18.58 20.69 1.00
N ARG A 277 -17.75 21.12 0.03
CA ARG A 277 -17.92 22.35 -0.74
C ARG A 277 -18.06 22.06 -2.23
N GLN A 278 -19.14 22.52 -2.84
CA GLN A 278 -19.44 22.25 -4.24
C GLN A 278 -18.39 22.85 -5.19
N ASP A 279 -17.92 24.06 -4.91
CA ASP A 279 -16.93 24.75 -5.74
C ASP A 279 -15.59 24.00 -5.79
N ILE A 280 -15.18 23.41 -4.67
CA ILE A 280 -13.99 22.56 -4.59
C ILE A 280 -14.19 21.24 -5.34
N GLN A 281 -15.34 20.58 -5.17
CA GLN A 281 -15.65 19.34 -5.87
C GLN A 281 -15.66 19.53 -7.40
N ARG A 282 -16.19 20.66 -7.88
CA ARG A 282 -16.18 21.02 -9.31
C ARG A 282 -14.76 21.18 -9.85
N LYS A 283 -13.88 21.88 -9.13
CA LYS A 283 -12.46 22.03 -9.51
C LYS A 283 -11.75 20.69 -9.64
N ILE A 284 -12.03 19.77 -8.71
CA ILE A 284 -11.46 18.41 -8.73
C ILE A 284 -11.96 17.62 -9.94
N PHE A 285 -13.25 17.68 -10.26
CA PHE A 285 -13.77 17.04 -11.48
C PHE A 285 -13.15 17.61 -12.76
N HIS A 286 -12.95 18.92 -12.80
CA HIS A 286 -12.26 19.57 -13.93
C HIS A 286 -10.79 19.12 -14.04
N ALA A 287 -10.06 19.04 -12.92
CA ALA A 287 -8.68 18.53 -12.89
C ALA A 287 -8.59 17.06 -13.35
N LEU A 288 -9.63 16.26 -13.10
CA LEU A 288 -9.77 14.88 -13.59
C LEU A 288 -10.22 14.77 -15.06
N GLY A 289 -10.39 15.92 -15.74
CA GLY A 289 -10.77 15.99 -17.15
C GLY A 289 -12.26 15.73 -17.43
N MET A 290 -13.13 15.80 -16.42
CA MET A 290 -14.58 15.64 -16.62
C MET A 290 -15.21 16.97 -17.06
N THR A 291 -16.12 16.91 -18.04
CA THR A 291 -16.92 18.10 -18.40
C THR A 291 -18.01 18.39 -17.36
N GLU A 292 -18.59 19.59 -17.38
CA GLU A 292 -19.67 19.94 -16.46
C GLU A 292 -20.92 19.06 -16.69
N GLU A 293 -21.22 18.73 -17.95
CA GLU A 293 -22.33 17.86 -18.32
C GLU A 293 -22.11 16.43 -17.81
N GLU A 294 -20.90 15.91 -17.95
CA GLU A 294 -20.53 14.58 -17.44
C GLU A 294 -20.59 14.52 -15.91
N ALA A 295 -20.03 15.54 -15.24
CA ALA A 295 -20.05 15.66 -13.79
C ALA A 295 -21.50 15.74 -13.27
N ARG A 296 -22.37 16.51 -13.93
CA ARG A 296 -23.79 16.61 -13.56
C ARG A 296 -24.56 15.33 -13.84
N ALA A 297 -24.32 14.67 -14.98
CA ALA A 297 -25.00 13.43 -15.33
C ALA A 297 -24.68 12.29 -14.36
N ARG A 298 -23.43 12.21 -13.87
CA ARG A 298 -22.96 11.14 -12.99
C ARG A 298 -23.12 11.48 -11.50
N PHE A 299 -22.86 12.72 -11.12
CA PHE A 299 -22.74 13.15 -9.72
C PHE A 299 -23.63 14.35 -9.37
N GLY A 300 -24.60 14.71 -10.22
CA GLY A 300 -25.48 15.86 -10.00
C GLY A 300 -26.20 15.82 -8.66
N PHE A 301 -26.73 14.65 -8.26
CA PHE A 301 -27.38 14.49 -6.97
C PHE A 301 -26.46 14.82 -5.79
N PHE A 302 -25.17 14.49 -5.89
CA PHE A 302 -24.17 14.76 -4.85
C PHE A 302 -23.76 16.23 -4.86
N LEU A 303 -23.52 16.80 -6.05
CA LEU A 303 -23.21 18.23 -6.20
C LEU A 303 -24.33 19.12 -5.67
N GLU A 304 -25.59 18.76 -5.91
CA GLU A 304 -26.76 19.46 -5.37
C GLU A 304 -26.83 19.31 -3.85
N ALA A 305 -26.56 18.12 -3.29
CA ALA A 305 -26.54 17.91 -1.84
C ALA A 305 -25.54 18.84 -1.12
N LEU A 306 -24.38 19.12 -1.73
CA LEU A 306 -23.39 20.03 -1.17
C LEU A 306 -23.89 21.48 -0.99
N GLU A 307 -24.92 21.89 -1.73
CA GLU A 307 -25.50 23.26 -1.64
C GLU A 307 -26.43 23.44 -0.44
N TYR A 308 -26.99 22.36 0.13
CA TYR A 308 -27.97 22.42 1.22
C TYR A 308 -27.32 22.47 2.62
N GLY A 309 -26.08 22.98 2.71
CA GLY A 309 -25.37 23.13 3.98
C GLY A 309 -24.74 21.83 4.48
N THR A 310 -24.09 21.07 3.59
CA THR A 310 -23.37 19.84 3.97
C THR A 310 -22.27 20.16 4.99
N PRO A 311 -22.25 19.52 6.17
CA PRO A 311 -21.22 19.78 7.18
C PRO A 311 -19.87 19.22 6.72
N PRO A 312 -18.73 19.72 7.25
CA PRO A 312 -17.49 18.97 7.21
C PRO A 312 -17.75 17.55 7.71
N HIS A 313 -17.28 16.55 6.97
CA HIS A 313 -17.48 15.15 7.30
C HIS A 313 -16.29 14.34 6.83
N GLY A 314 -16.15 13.16 7.40
CA GLY A 314 -15.03 12.27 7.15
C GLY A 314 -15.30 10.91 7.76
N GLY A 315 -14.61 9.90 7.26
CA GLY A 315 -14.89 8.54 7.66
C GLY A 315 -13.88 7.55 7.15
N ILE A 316 -14.11 6.29 7.49
CA ILE A 316 -13.22 5.18 7.23
C ILE A 316 -14.03 3.89 7.14
N ALA A 317 -13.59 3.00 6.25
CA ALA A 317 -14.13 1.66 6.13
C ALA A 317 -13.06 0.62 6.48
N LEU A 318 -13.32 -0.23 7.48
CA LEU A 318 -12.45 -1.31 7.92
C LEU A 318 -12.94 -2.65 7.37
N GLY A 319 -12.05 -3.46 6.79
CA GLY A 319 -12.37 -4.81 6.32
C GLY A 319 -12.47 -5.81 7.47
N ILE A 320 -13.69 -6.18 7.86
CA ILE A 320 -13.93 -7.11 8.99
C ILE A 320 -13.35 -8.48 8.69
N ASP A 321 -13.58 -9.01 7.49
CA ASP A 321 -13.12 -10.36 7.14
C ASP A 321 -11.59 -10.45 7.24
N ARG A 322 -10.89 -9.38 6.89
CA ARG A 322 -9.43 -9.30 6.99
C ARG A 322 -8.95 -9.23 8.43
N ILE A 323 -9.61 -8.44 9.28
CA ILE A 323 -9.33 -8.40 10.72
C ILE A 323 -9.57 -9.78 11.33
N ALA A 324 -10.69 -10.43 11.01
CA ALA A 324 -11.02 -11.77 11.49
C ALA A 324 -9.98 -12.81 11.04
N MET A 325 -9.57 -12.78 9.77
CA MET A 325 -8.52 -13.65 9.22
C MET A 325 -7.21 -13.50 10.00
N ILE A 326 -6.79 -12.26 10.26
CA ILE A 326 -5.58 -11.99 11.04
C ILE A 326 -5.73 -12.49 12.47
N LEU A 327 -6.84 -12.21 13.16
CA LEU A 327 -7.04 -12.66 14.55
C LEU A 327 -7.09 -14.19 14.65
N ALA A 328 -7.70 -14.87 13.68
CA ALA A 328 -7.76 -16.33 13.61
C ALA A 328 -6.41 -16.97 13.21
N GLY A 329 -5.46 -16.19 12.67
CA GLY A 329 -4.21 -16.73 12.11
C GLY A 329 -4.44 -17.54 10.83
N ALA A 330 -5.49 -17.20 10.09
CA ALA A 330 -5.87 -17.83 8.83
C ALA A 330 -5.04 -17.30 7.65
N ASP A 331 -4.81 -18.15 6.65
CA ASP A 331 -4.05 -17.79 5.44
C ASP A 331 -4.94 -17.22 4.32
N SER A 332 -6.27 -17.29 4.48
CA SER A 332 -7.23 -16.81 3.49
C SER A 332 -8.53 -16.31 4.12
N LEU A 333 -9.15 -15.30 3.50
CA LEU A 333 -10.48 -14.84 3.88
C LEU A 333 -11.54 -15.95 3.83
N ARG A 334 -11.31 -16.98 3.00
CA ARG A 334 -12.22 -18.12 2.87
C ARG A 334 -12.35 -18.94 4.15
N GLU A 335 -11.37 -18.85 5.06
CA GLU A 335 -11.39 -19.57 6.34
C GLU A 335 -12.23 -18.86 7.41
N VAL A 336 -12.60 -17.60 7.18
CA VAL A 336 -13.36 -16.77 8.11
C VAL A 336 -14.72 -16.31 7.56
N ILE A 337 -15.05 -16.71 6.34
CA ILE A 337 -16.34 -16.48 5.71
C ILE A 337 -17.09 -17.81 5.64
N PRO A 338 -18.33 -17.92 6.16
CA PRO A 338 -19.05 -19.21 6.21
C PRO A 338 -19.29 -19.86 4.84
N PHE A 339 -19.61 -19.06 3.82
CA PHE A 339 -19.91 -19.54 2.46
C PHE A 339 -19.11 -18.73 1.42
N PRO A 340 -17.79 -18.92 1.36
CA PRO A 340 -16.91 -18.14 0.51
C PRO A 340 -17.01 -18.58 -0.95
N LYS A 341 -16.53 -17.72 -1.86
CA LYS A 341 -16.39 -18.05 -3.28
C LYS A 341 -14.96 -18.51 -3.59
N THR A 342 -14.84 -19.36 -4.60
CA THR A 342 -13.56 -19.74 -5.19
C THR A 342 -12.89 -18.56 -5.89
N ALA A 343 -11.63 -18.72 -6.32
CA ALA A 343 -10.92 -17.70 -7.09
C ALA A 343 -11.57 -17.36 -8.46
N ARG A 344 -12.54 -18.16 -8.91
CA ARG A 344 -13.32 -17.91 -10.13
C ARG A 344 -14.71 -17.33 -9.85
N ALA A 345 -14.93 -16.78 -8.65
CA ALA A 345 -16.23 -16.29 -8.17
C ALA A 345 -17.35 -17.36 -8.17
N VAL A 346 -16.98 -18.64 -8.12
CA VAL A 346 -17.93 -19.77 -8.08
C VAL A 346 -18.19 -20.19 -6.63
N ASP A 347 -19.46 -20.39 -6.30
CA ASP A 347 -19.91 -21.06 -5.08
C ASP A 347 -20.06 -22.56 -5.34
N LEU A 348 -19.23 -23.38 -4.69
CA LEU A 348 -19.23 -24.83 -4.88
C LEU A 348 -20.34 -25.55 -4.09
N MET A 349 -20.97 -24.88 -3.13
CA MET A 349 -22.01 -25.52 -2.30
C MET A 349 -23.36 -25.55 -3.03
N VAL A 350 -23.65 -24.48 -3.78
CA VAL A 350 -24.93 -24.29 -4.48
C VAL A 350 -24.78 -24.21 -5.99
N ASP A 351 -23.59 -24.53 -6.52
CA ASP A 351 -23.24 -24.48 -7.94
C ASP A 351 -23.55 -23.13 -8.62
N ALA A 352 -23.26 -22.01 -7.94
CA ALA A 352 -23.51 -20.66 -8.46
C ALA A 352 -22.23 -20.04 -9.06
N PRO A 353 -22.34 -19.21 -10.13
CA PRO A 353 -23.57 -18.82 -10.83
C PRO A 353 -24.11 -19.90 -11.78
N THR A 354 -25.43 -19.91 -11.98
CA THR A 354 -26.13 -20.80 -12.93
C THR A 354 -26.77 -20.03 -14.08
N PRO A 355 -27.03 -20.68 -15.24
CA PRO A 355 -27.86 -20.09 -16.28
C PRO A 355 -29.26 -19.72 -15.78
N VAL A 356 -29.84 -18.66 -16.34
CA VAL A 356 -31.23 -18.22 -16.11
C VAL A 356 -32.12 -18.58 -17.30
N SER A 357 -33.43 -18.67 -17.07
CA SER A 357 -34.39 -18.98 -18.14
C SER A 357 -34.55 -17.83 -19.14
N GLU A 358 -34.89 -18.14 -20.39
CA GLU A 358 -35.20 -17.10 -21.38
C GLU A 358 -36.39 -16.22 -20.98
N GLY A 359 -37.33 -16.77 -20.19
CA GLY A 359 -38.45 -16.01 -19.63
C GLY A 359 -37.96 -14.86 -18.74
N GLN A 360 -37.02 -15.15 -17.83
CA GLN A 360 -36.41 -14.15 -16.95
C GLN A 360 -35.60 -13.11 -17.73
N LEU A 361 -34.85 -13.54 -18.75
CA LEU A 361 -34.08 -12.61 -19.60
C LEU A 361 -35.01 -11.63 -20.34
N ARG A 362 -36.13 -12.12 -20.89
CA ARG A 362 -37.14 -11.28 -21.56
C ARG A 362 -37.80 -10.29 -20.60
N GLU A 363 -38.12 -10.72 -19.39
CA GLU A 363 -38.70 -9.86 -18.35
C GLU A 363 -37.77 -8.69 -17.99
N LEU A 364 -36.47 -8.96 -17.88
CA LEU A 364 -35.45 -7.94 -17.60
C LEU A 364 -35.01 -7.13 -18.83
N GLY A 365 -35.52 -7.46 -20.02
CA GLY A 365 -35.15 -6.77 -21.27
C GLY A 365 -33.69 -6.96 -21.69
N ILE A 366 -33.05 -8.05 -21.26
CA ILE A 366 -31.63 -8.36 -21.55
C ILE A 366 -31.49 -9.65 -22.35
N GLN A 367 -30.35 -9.81 -23.03
CA GLN A 367 -29.99 -11.04 -23.76
C GLN A 367 -28.52 -11.37 -23.57
N VAL A 368 -28.19 -12.66 -23.50
CA VAL A 368 -26.79 -13.12 -23.51
C VAL A 368 -26.25 -12.98 -24.94
N LYS A 369 -25.15 -12.22 -25.10
CA LYS A 369 -24.48 -12.10 -26.39
C LYS A 369 -23.86 -13.46 -26.76
N LYS A 370 -24.05 -13.87 -28.01
CA LYS A 370 -23.46 -15.09 -28.57
C LYS A 370 -22.00 -14.88 -28.95
#